data_AF-A0A9Q0GQJ2-F1
#
_entry.id   AF-A0A9Q0GQJ2-F1
#
_cell.length_a   1.000
_cell.length_b   1.000
_cell.length_c   1.000
_cell.angle_alpha   90.00
_cell.angle_beta   90.00
_cell.angle_gamma   90.00
#
_symmetry.space_group_name_H-M   'P 1'
#
loop_
_entity.id
_entity.type
_entity.pdbx_description
1 polymer ?
#
loop_
_entity_poly.entity_id
_entity_poly.type
_entity_poly.pdbx_seq_one_letter_code
_entity_poly.pdbx_strand_id
1 'polypeptide(L)'
;METREDLKSIFPFLPLLLRSSSLFWPSQVVEALKALSRGPEHSRVDSGEVLFLAISDLRDSLGLSSERLAVSAAEGYAIFFDELLSRVESRRWFSKVLPSLASLLLRLPSLLETHYQNADNLLDGVKTGLRIIGPQQAGIVLLSQELIGALLTCSFFCLFPITNRGAKHLPAINLDHLFASVYTDYNQNQEHKIKCLIHYFERISTCMPVGCVSFERKVLFWKHVPSSVSYPNTVFWSKSAVPLCHFEVSHTGMIEDQLCQCLEVDFANKYVGGGALHRGCIQVFFSLHPGMKSLLAAKNLVHIHTWFSQTAF
;
A
#
# COMPACT_ATOMS: atom_id res chain seq x y z
N MET A 1 -16.36 17.76 4.05
CA MET A 1 -15.92 16.35 3.92
C MET A 1 -16.81 15.37 4.67
N GLU A 2 -17.38 15.75 5.82
CA GLU A 2 -18.12 14.85 6.73
C GLU A 2 -19.37 14.17 6.14
N THR A 3 -19.92 14.66 5.03
CA THR A 3 -21.10 14.07 4.37
C THR A 3 -20.75 12.98 3.36
N ARG A 4 -19.48 12.88 2.94
CA ARG A 4 -19.03 11.99 1.87
C ARG A 4 -19.04 10.52 2.29
N GLU A 5 -19.79 9.69 1.57
CA GLU A 5 -19.90 8.24 1.85
C GLU A 5 -18.60 7.48 1.57
N ASP A 6 -17.84 7.89 0.55
CA ASP A 6 -16.56 7.27 0.20
C ASP A 6 -15.55 7.43 1.33
N LEU A 7 -15.34 8.65 1.83
CA LEU A 7 -14.50 8.93 3.00
C LEU A 7 -15.03 8.21 4.25
N LYS A 8 -16.34 8.27 4.55
CA LYS A 8 -16.93 7.57 5.71
C LYS A 8 -16.62 6.09 5.74
N SER A 9 -16.60 5.43 4.57
CA SER A 9 -16.33 4.00 4.49
C SER A 9 -14.92 3.65 4.96
N ILE A 10 -13.94 4.51 4.70
CA ILE A 10 -12.53 4.22 4.95
C ILE A 10 -11.94 4.93 6.16
N PHE A 11 -12.54 6.04 6.59
CA PHE A 11 -12.06 6.89 7.66
C PHE A 11 -11.71 6.15 8.97
N PRO A 12 -12.49 5.15 9.45
CA PRO A 12 -12.13 4.37 10.65
C PRO A 12 -10.78 3.63 10.55
N PHE A 13 -10.23 3.50 9.35
CA PHE A 13 -8.98 2.82 9.06
C PHE A 13 -7.88 3.77 8.58
N LEU A 14 -8.09 5.09 8.67
CA LEU A 14 -7.08 6.10 8.39
C LEU A 14 -6.50 6.65 9.70
N PRO A 15 -5.21 6.99 9.74
CA PRO A 15 -4.54 7.44 10.96
C PRO A 15 -4.77 8.94 11.24
N LEU A 16 -5.96 9.46 10.93
CA LEU A 16 -6.27 10.88 10.98
C LEU A 16 -7.54 11.17 11.79
N LEU A 17 -7.61 12.37 12.33
CA LEU A 17 -8.82 12.90 12.95
C LEU A 17 -9.58 13.76 11.93
N LEU A 18 -10.90 13.74 12.04
CA LEU A 18 -11.80 14.60 11.26
C LEU A 18 -12.49 15.55 12.24
N ARG A 19 -12.30 16.85 12.05
CA ARG A 19 -12.94 17.91 12.84
C ARG A 19 -13.32 19.05 11.91
N SER A 20 -14.56 19.51 12.00
CA SER A 20 -15.04 20.66 11.22
C SER A 20 -14.81 20.47 9.72
N SER A 21 -15.03 19.25 9.21
CA SER A 21 -14.79 18.87 7.82
C SER A 21 -13.34 18.99 7.31
N SER A 22 -12.35 19.04 8.19
CA SER A 22 -10.92 18.98 7.84
C SER A 22 -10.22 17.77 8.47
N LEU A 23 -9.32 17.16 7.71
CA LEU A 23 -8.48 16.05 8.16
C LEU A 23 -7.20 16.61 8.80
N PHE A 24 -6.78 16.05 9.93
CA PHE A 24 -5.55 16.48 10.60
C PHE A 24 -4.94 15.39 11.47
N TRP A 25 -3.64 15.52 11.71
CA TRP A 25 -2.89 14.74 12.70
C TRP A 25 -3.07 15.34 14.10
N PRO A 26 -3.10 14.53 15.18
CA PRO A 26 -2.98 15.05 16.54
C PRO A 26 -1.73 15.93 16.71
N SER A 27 -1.77 16.93 17.59
CA SER A 27 -0.67 17.89 17.75
C SER A 27 0.64 17.22 18.15
N GLN A 28 0.60 16.21 19.03
CA GLN A 28 1.79 15.44 19.41
C GLN A 28 2.42 14.73 18.19
N VAL A 29 1.59 14.15 17.33
CA VAL A 29 2.03 13.50 16.08
C VAL A 29 2.66 14.51 15.13
N VAL A 30 2.06 15.71 14.98
CA VAL A 30 2.61 16.78 14.15
C VAL A 30 3.99 17.20 14.63
N GLU A 31 4.18 17.40 15.93
CA GLU A 31 5.47 17.83 16.48
C GLU A 31 6.54 16.73 16.34
N ALA A 32 6.18 15.46 16.57
CA ALA A 32 7.08 14.33 16.35
C ALA A 32 7.49 14.19 14.87
N LEU A 33 6.54 14.31 13.93
CA LEU A 33 6.81 14.27 12.49
C LEU A 33 7.65 15.48 12.04
N LYS A 34 7.44 16.67 12.61
CA LYS A 34 8.29 17.86 12.37
C LYS A 34 9.71 17.68 12.90
N ALA A 35 9.88 17.01 14.04
CA ALA A 35 11.21 16.69 14.55
C ALA A 35 11.92 15.70 13.60
N LEU A 36 11.23 14.62 13.21
CA LEU A 36 11.72 13.64 12.24
C LEU A 36 12.10 14.26 10.89
N SER A 37 11.29 15.21 10.39
CA SER A 37 11.54 15.86 9.11
C SER A 37 12.77 16.77 9.09
N ARG A 38 13.28 17.17 10.26
CA ARG A 38 14.52 17.95 10.40
C ARG A 38 15.77 17.08 10.52
N GLY A 39 15.62 15.75 10.54
CA GLY A 39 16.73 14.81 10.60
C GLY A 39 17.16 14.43 12.01
N PRO A 40 18.16 13.52 12.11
CA PRO A 40 18.54 12.85 13.35
C PRO A 40 19.12 13.80 14.41
N GLU A 41 19.70 14.93 14.02
CA GLU A 41 20.20 15.93 14.98
C GLU A 41 19.08 16.55 15.83
N HIS A 42 17.86 16.61 15.28
CA HIS A 42 16.69 17.16 15.96
C HIS A 42 15.82 16.06 16.59
N SER A 43 15.54 14.99 15.85
CA SER A 43 14.68 13.89 16.32
C SER A 43 15.39 12.89 17.23
N ARG A 44 16.72 12.83 17.17
CA ARG A 44 17.56 11.78 17.77
C ARG A 44 17.30 10.37 17.23
N VAL A 45 16.59 10.24 16.11
CA VAL A 45 16.28 8.96 15.47
C VAL A 45 17.34 8.65 14.41
N ASP A 46 18.34 7.85 14.77
CA ASP A 46 19.49 7.51 13.94
C ASP A 46 19.78 5.99 13.84
N SER A 47 18.93 5.15 14.42
CA SER A 47 19.00 3.68 14.37
C SER A 47 17.61 3.05 14.20
N GLY A 48 17.59 1.76 13.83
CA GLY A 48 16.38 0.96 13.72
C GLY A 48 15.65 0.80 15.05
N GLU A 49 16.39 0.57 16.13
CA GLU A 49 15.86 0.50 17.50
C GLU A 49 15.14 1.81 17.88
N VAL A 50 15.80 2.96 17.72
CA VAL A 50 15.24 4.27 18.10
C VAL A 50 14.08 4.66 17.17
N LEU A 51 14.13 4.25 15.91
CA LEU A 51 13.01 4.42 14.98
C LEU A 51 11.76 3.68 15.46
N PHE A 52 11.90 2.46 15.97
CA PHE A 52 10.76 1.70 16.45
C PHE A 52 10.16 2.30 17.74
N LEU A 53 11.00 2.86 18.61
CA LEU A 53 10.52 3.64 19.76
C LEU A 53 9.72 4.86 19.30
N ALA A 54 10.23 5.62 18.33
CA ALA A 54 9.50 6.76 17.76
C ALA A 54 8.17 6.34 17.09
N ILE A 55 8.13 5.18 16.42
CA ILE A 55 6.88 4.60 15.87
C ILE A 55 5.89 4.30 17.01
N SER A 56 6.37 3.73 18.11
CA SER A 56 5.54 3.40 19.27
C SER A 56 4.94 4.67 19.90
N ASP A 57 5.74 5.71 20.11
CA ASP A 57 5.28 7.01 20.64
C ASP A 57 4.26 7.70 19.72
N LEU A 58 4.47 7.61 18.39
CA LEU A 58 3.51 8.10 17.39
C LEU A 58 2.17 7.34 17.47
N ARG A 59 2.22 6.02 17.61
CA ARG A 59 1.02 5.17 17.76
C ARG A 59 0.28 5.48 19.06
N ASP A 60 0.99 5.68 20.16
CA ASP A 60 0.40 6.06 21.45
C ASP A 60 -0.30 7.42 21.35
N SER A 61 0.33 8.39 20.65
CA SER A 61 -0.26 9.70 20.37
C SER A 61 -1.52 9.64 19.48
N LEU A 62 -1.69 8.57 18.71
CA LEU A 62 -2.88 8.28 17.91
C LEU A 62 -3.95 7.49 18.70
N GLY A 63 -3.67 7.11 19.95
CA GLY A 63 -4.57 6.25 20.75
C GLY A 63 -4.54 4.78 20.33
N LEU A 64 -3.47 4.33 19.65
CA LEU A 64 -3.30 2.97 19.14
C LEU A 64 -2.48 2.07 20.08
N SER A 65 -2.24 2.48 21.32
CA SER A 65 -1.41 1.77 22.30
C SER A 65 -1.94 0.37 22.66
N SER A 66 -3.26 0.17 22.61
CA SER A 66 -3.91 -1.12 22.85
C SER A 66 -3.82 -2.08 21.65
N GLU A 67 -3.52 -1.55 20.46
CA GLU A 67 -3.37 -2.31 19.23
C GLU A 67 -1.94 -2.80 19.07
N ARG A 68 -1.70 -4.06 19.45
CA ARG A 68 -0.35 -4.64 19.43
C ARG A 68 0.13 -4.88 18.01
N LEU A 69 1.36 -4.43 17.74
CA LEU A 69 2.14 -4.85 16.57
C LEU A 69 2.69 -6.27 16.77
N ALA A 70 3.23 -6.86 15.71
CA ALA A 70 3.92 -8.14 15.76
C ALA A 70 5.02 -8.17 16.85
N VAL A 71 5.06 -9.26 17.63
CA VAL A 71 5.90 -9.40 18.85
C VAL A 71 7.37 -9.08 18.60
N SER A 72 7.90 -9.44 17.43
CA SER A 72 9.31 -9.23 17.07
C SER A 72 9.55 -8.08 16.09
N ALA A 73 8.59 -7.18 15.94
CA ALA A 73 8.73 -6.06 15.01
C ALA A 73 9.87 -5.12 15.44
N ALA A 74 9.99 -4.82 16.73
CA ALA A 74 11.05 -3.95 17.25
C ALA A 74 12.45 -4.45 16.87
N GLU A 75 12.70 -5.73 17.13
CA GLU A 75 13.95 -6.39 16.82
C GLU A 75 14.16 -6.51 15.31
N GLY A 76 13.09 -6.70 14.54
CA GLY A 76 13.13 -6.72 13.08
C GLY A 76 13.58 -5.40 12.46
N TYR A 77 13.10 -4.26 12.98
CA TYR A 77 13.57 -2.93 12.55
C TYR A 77 15.04 -2.71 12.94
N ALA A 78 15.40 -3.03 14.19
CA ALA A 78 16.78 -2.91 14.68
C ALA A 78 17.76 -3.72 13.81
N ILE A 79 17.54 -5.04 13.68
CA ILE A 79 18.42 -5.90 12.86
C ILE A 79 18.52 -5.37 11.43
N PHE A 80 17.41 -5.00 10.80
CA PHE A 80 17.45 -4.58 9.41
C PHE A 80 18.29 -3.31 9.19
N PHE A 81 18.04 -2.26 9.98
CA PHE A 81 18.71 -0.97 9.79
C PHE A 81 20.10 -0.90 10.43
N ASP A 82 20.34 -1.64 11.50
CA ASP A 82 21.56 -1.52 12.31
C ASP A 82 22.59 -2.60 11.95
N GLU A 83 22.15 -3.76 11.46
CA GLU A 83 23.02 -4.89 11.12
C GLU A 83 23.02 -5.27 9.63
N LEU A 84 21.86 -5.34 8.96
CA LEU A 84 21.77 -5.83 7.57
C LEU A 84 22.09 -4.77 6.50
N LEU A 85 21.84 -3.49 6.79
CA LEU A 85 22.29 -2.39 5.94
C LEU A 85 23.74 -2.02 6.26
N SER A 86 24.51 -1.62 5.25
CA SER A 86 25.84 -1.07 5.52
C SER A 86 25.71 0.24 6.32
N ARG A 87 26.73 0.57 7.12
CA ARG A 87 26.75 1.81 7.91
C ARG A 87 26.52 3.08 7.08
N VAL A 88 26.95 3.06 5.82
CA VAL A 88 26.77 4.20 4.90
C VAL A 88 25.31 4.30 4.43
N GLU A 89 24.70 3.17 4.07
CA GLU A 89 23.28 3.11 3.66
C GLU A 89 22.36 3.48 4.82
N SER A 90 22.61 2.93 6.01
CA SER A 90 21.83 3.23 7.22
C SER A 90 21.91 4.71 7.60
N ARG A 91 23.11 5.30 7.64
CA ARG A 91 23.27 6.75 7.85
C ARG A 91 22.56 7.60 6.80
N ARG A 92 22.62 7.20 5.53
CA ARG A 92 21.91 7.89 4.44
C ARG A 92 20.40 7.78 4.62
N TRP A 93 19.89 6.63 5.03
CA TRP A 93 18.48 6.42 5.32
C TRP A 93 17.97 7.40 6.39
N PHE A 94 18.60 7.42 7.56
CA PHE A 94 18.18 8.27 8.68
C PHE A 94 18.40 9.77 8.42
N SER A 95 19.45 10.15 7.68
CA SER A 95 19.75 11.56 7.41
C SER A 95 18.96 12.16 6.25
N LYS A 96 18.46 11.36 5.29
CA LYS A 96 17.82 11.87 4.06
C LYS A 96 16.45 11.28 3.77
N VAL A 97 16.30 9.96 3.88
CA VAL A 97 15.08 9.27 3.45
C VAL A 97 14.01 9.40 4.51
N LEU A 98 14.29 9.00 5.75
CA LEU A 98 13.35 9.08 6.87
C LEU A 98 12.79 10.52 7.07
N PRO A 99 13.59 11.59 7.01
CA PRO A 99 13.08 12.96 7.13
C PRO A 99 12.16 13.38 5.96
N SER A 100 12.47 12.92 4.75
CA SER A 100 11.63 13.13 3.57
C SER A 100 10.28 12.41 3.71
N LEU A 101 10.29 11.17 4.20
CA LEU A 101 9.07 10.41 4.50
C LEU A 101 8.23 11.08 5.58
N ALA A 102 8.83 11.60 6.65
CA ALA A 102 8.12 12.36 7.68
C ALA A 102 7.49 13.64 7.12
N SER A 103 8.19 14.33 6.22
CA SER A 103 7.65 15.50 5.48
C SER A 103 6.45 15.13 4.60
N LEU A 104 6.48 13.95 3.97
CA LEU A 104 5.37 13.43 3.19
C LEU A 104 4.16 13.11 4.08
N LEU A 105 4.36 12.53 5.27
CA LEU A 105 3.29 12.29 6.23
C LEU A 105 2.64 13.59 6.73
N LEU A 106 3.42 14.64 6.98
CA LEU A 106 2.86 15.97 7.34
C LEU A 106 1.90 16.51 6.27
N ARG A 107 2.08 16.12 4.99
CA ARG A 107 1.21 16.50 3.87
C ARG A 107 0.03 15.56 3.65
N LEU A 108 -0.02 14.39 4.31
CA LEU A 108 -1.10 13.41 4.11
C LEU A 108 -2.51 14.01 4.25
N PRO A 109 -2.83 14.84 5.26
CA PRO A 109 -4.20 15.36 5.38
C PRO A 109 -4.61 16.24 4.20
N SER A 110 -3.72 17.13 3.74
CA SER A 110 -4.00 17.99 2.58
C SER A 110 -4.02 17.21 1.27
N LEU A 111 -3.20 16.15 1.14
CA LEU A 111 -3.25 15.23 0.00
C LEU A 111 -4.59 14.50 -0.08
N LEU A 112 -5.12 14.02 1.05
CA LEU A 112 -6.44 13.38 1.10
C LEU A 112 -7.57 14.38 0.82
N GLU A 113 -7.51 15.58 1.38
CA GLU A 113 -8.47 16.65 1.10
C GLU A 113 -8.53 16.98 -0.40
N THR A 114 -7.37 17.21 -1.01
CA THR A 114 -7.24 17.47 -2.44
C THR A 114 -7.76 16.29 -3.28
N HIS A 115 -7.45 15.07 -2.85
CA HIS A 115 -7.95 13.85 -3.50
C HIS A 115 -9.48 13.82 -3.52
N TYR A 116 -10.14 13.98 -2.37
CA TYR A 116 -11.60 13.97 -2.32
C TYR A 116 -12.24 15.17 -3.02
N GLN A 117 -11.59 16.33 -3.08
CA GLN A 117 -12.09 17.48 -3.86
C GLN A 117 -12.11 17.19 -5.37
N ASN A 118 -11.11 16.44 -5.87
CA ASN A 118 -10.97 16.14 -7.30
C ASN A 118 -11.64 14.83 -7.73
N ALA A 119 -11.91 13.91 -6.79
CA ALA A 119 -12.41 12.56 -7.04
C ALA A 119 -13.70 12.50 -7.88
N ASP A 120 -14.58 13.50 -7.77
CA ASP A 120 -15.87 13.50 -8.46
C ASP A 120 -15.80 14.11 -9.88
N ASN A 121 -14.70 14.82 -10.21
CA ASN A 121 -14.54 15.55 -11.47
C ASN A 121 -13.73 14.76 -12.52
N LEU A 122 -13.18 13.59 -12.15
CA LEU A 122 -12.24 12.84 -12.99
C LEU A 122 -12.94 11.97 -14.04
N LEU A 123 -14.11 11.43 -13.72
CA LEU A 123 -14.90 10.55 -14.58
C LEU A 123 -16.38 10.85 -14.32
N ASP A 124 -17.09 11.37 -15.33
CA ASP A 124 -18.49 11.78 -15.20
C ASP A 124 -19.36 10.65 -14.64
N GLY A 125 -20.00 10.91 -13.50
CA GLY A 125 -20.90 9.97 -12.84
C GLY A 125 -20.21 8.79 -12.14
N VAL A 126 -18.88 8.70 -12.11
CA VAL A 126 -18.13 7.60 -11.50
C VAL A 126 -17.39 8.09 -10.24
N LYS A 127 -17.77 7.58 -9.08
CA LYS A 127 -17.04 7.83 -7.82
C LYS A 127 -15.64 7.19 -7.93
N THR A 128 -14.58 8.01 -7.90
CA THR A 128 -13.17 7.53 -7.93
C THR A 128 -12.41 7.72 -6.61
N GLY A 129 -13.09 8.30 -5.60
CA GLY A 129 -12.53 8.58 -4.28
C GLY A 129 -12.05 7.33 -3.54
N LEU A 130 -11.11 7.53 -2.62
CA LEU A 130 -10.55 6.47 -1.79
C LEU A 130 -11.67 5.96 -0.88
N ARG A 131 -11.99 4.67 -0.98
CA ARG A 131 -13.10 4.06 -0.26
C ARG A 131 -12.90 2.57 -0.11
N ILE A 132 -13.71 1.97 0.76
CA ILE A 132 -13.82 0.52 0.80
C ILE A 132 -14.70 0.03 -0.34
N ILE A 133 -14.18 -0.88 -1.17
CA ILE A 133 -14.99 -1.60 -2.16
C ILE A 133 -15.36 -2.97 -1.59
N GLY A 134 -16.65 -3.14 -1.29
CA GLY A 134 -17.20 -4.34 -0.66
C GLY A 134 -17.27 -5.57 -1.58
N PRO A 135 -17.67 -6.74 -1.02
CA PRO A 135 -17.88 -7.96 -1.81
C PRO A 135 -18.97 -7.71 -2.84
N GLN A 136 -18.80 -8.26 -4.05
CA GLN A 136 -19.76 -8.13 -5.16
C GLN A 136 -20.09 -6.66 -5.56
N GLN A 137 -19.28 -5.69 -5.13
CA GLN A 137 -19.40 -4.30 -5.55
C GLN A 137 -18.37 -3.99 -6.64
N ALA A 138 -18.84 -3.58 -7.81
CA ALA A 138 -17.95 -3.03 -8.83
C ALA A 138 -17.55 -1.59 -8.45
N GLY A 139 -16.33 -1.19 -8.79
CA GLY A 139 -15.88 0.16 -8.49
C GLY A 139 -14.46 0.42 -8.93
N ILE A 140 -14.13 1.71 -9.05
CA ILE A 140 -12.79 2.19 -9.38
C ILE A 140 -12.33 3.21 -8.33
N VAL A 141 -11.06 3.12 -7.96
CA VAL A 141 -10.36 4.11 -7.12
C VAL A 141 -9.19 4.63 -7.93
N LEU A 142 -9.05 5.95 -8.06
CA LEU A 142 -7.92 6.59 -8.73
C LEU A 142 -7.10 7.36 -7.69
N LEU A 143 -5.84 7.03 -7.50
CA LEU A 143 -4.98 7.72 -6.54
C LEU A 143 -3.78 8.35 -7.24
N SER A 144 -3.36 9.53 -6.81
CA SER A 144 -2.06 10.07 -7.21
C SER A 144 -0.94 9.19 -6.64
N GLN A 145 0.17 9.08 -7.37
CA GLN A 145 1.34 8.35 -6.90
C GLN A 145 1.94 8.95 -5.62
N GLU A 146 1.79 10.26 -5.43
CA GLU A 146 2.18 10.93 -4.19
C GLU A 146 1.32 10.50 -2.99
N LEU A 147 -0.01 10.40 -3.17
CA LEU A 147 -0.89 9.89 -2.12
C LEU A 147 -0.59 8.41 -1.81
N ILE A 148 -0.30 7.61 -2.84
CA ILE A 148 0.17 6.22 -2.69
C ILE A 148 1.45 6.17 -1.85
N GLY A 149 2.42 7.05 -2.14
CA GLY A 149 3.65 7.17 -1.36
C GLY A 149 3.37 7.51 0.11
N ALA A 150 2.45 8.44 0.37
CA ALA A 150 2.08 8.82 1.74
C ALA A 150 1.39 7.67 2.50
N LEU A 151 0.47 6.94 1.85
CA LEU A 151 -0.20 5.77 2.43
C LEU A 151 0.78 4.62 2.70
N LEU A 152 1.73 4.36 1.79
CA LEU A 152 2.80 3.39 2.00
C LEU A 152 3.72 3.80 3.15
N THR A 153 3.98 5.10 3.29
CA THR A 153 4.74 5.64 4.42
C THR A 153 3.99 5.40 5.74
N CYS A 154 2.67 5.60 5.79
CA CYS A 154 1.88 5.24 6.97
C CYS A 154 1.99 3.75 7.33
N SER A 155 2.02 2.88 6.32
CA SER A 155 2.21 1.44 6.50
C SER A 155 3.59 1.11 7.09
N PHE A 156 4.65 1.77 6.61
CA PHE A 156 6.02 1.63 7.13
C PHE A 156 6.18 2.16 8.57
N PHE A 157 5.54 3.28 8.92
CA PHE A 157 5.49 3.77 10.30
C PHE A 157 4.45 3.02 11.15
N CYS A 158 3.80 1.99 10.60
CA CYS A 158 2.75 1.23 11.25
C CYS A 158 1.66 2.12 11.87
N LEU A 159 1.22 3.19 11.19
CA LEU A 159 0.29 4.17 11.77
C LEU A 159 -1.17 3.80 11.57
N PHE A 160 -1.50 2.86 10.68
CA PHE A 160 -2.89 2.52 10.43
C PHE A 160 -3.53 1.79 11.63
N PRO A 161 -4.77 2.16 12.00
CA PRO A 161 -5.57 1.38 12.94
C PRO A 161 -5.82 -0.02 12.39
N ILE A 162 -5.63 -1.04 13.23
CA ILE A 162 -5.84 -2.45 12.89
C ILE A 162 -7.12 -3.04 13.49
N THR A 163 -7.74 -2.36 14.46
CA THR A 163 -9.01 -2.79 15.05
C THR A 163 -10.10 -2.93 13.98
N ASN A 164 -10.97 -3.94 14.11
CA ASN A 164 -12.09 -4.23 13.21
C ASN A 164 -11.77 -4.56 11.75
N ARG A 165 -10.49 -4.52 11.31
CA ARG A 165 -10.11 -4.91 9.94
C ARG A 165 -10.44 -6.37 9.66
N GLY A 166 -10.14 -7.27 10.60
CA GLY A 166 -10.47 -8.70 10.50
C GLY A 166 -11.97 -8.95 10.36
N ALA A 167 -12.80 -8.25 11.16
CA ALA A 167 -14.26 -8.32 11.06
C ALA A 167 -14.82 -7.81 9.72
N LYS A 168 -14.07 -6.95 9.03
CA LYS A 168 -14.38 -6.46 7.69
C LYS A 168 -13.68 -7.25 6.58
N HIS A 169 -12.98 -8.33 6.89
CA HIS A 169 -12.17 -9.11 5.96
C HIS A 169 -11.19 -8.26 5.14
N LEU A 170 -10.66 -7.20 5.76
CA LEU A 170 -9.60 -6.38 5.18
C LEU A 170 -8.23 -7.01 5.49
N PRO A 171 -7.28 -7.03 4.55
CA PRO A 171 -5.95 -7.56 4.80
C PRO A 171 -5.16 -6.67 5.75
N ALA A 172 -4.08 -7.24 6.27
CA ALA A 172 -3.07 -6.50 7.01
C ALA A 172 -2.53 -5.34 6.16
N ILE A 173 -2.24 -4.22 6.81
CA ILE A 173 -1.89 -2.96 6.16
C ILE A 173 -0.56 -2.40 6.62
N ASN A 174 -0.13 -2.66 7.86
CA ASN A 174 1.16 -2.22 8.40
C ASN A 174 2.28 -3.20 8.02
N LEU A 175 3.53 -2.73 8.03
CA LEU A 175 4.71 -3.54 7.68
C LEU A 175 5.35 -4.25 8.88
N ASP A 176 4.75 -4.19 10.07
CA ASP A 176 5.27 -4.77 11.31
C ASP A 176 5.57 -6.27 11.19
N HIS A 177 4.68 -7.03 10.56
CA HIS A 177 4.91 -8.46 10.31
C HIS A 177 6.04 -8.74 9.32
N LEU A 178 6.26 -7.85 8.34
CA LEU A 178 7.34 -7.98 7.37
C LEU A 178 8.69 -7.83 8.08
N PHE A 179 8.84 -6.80 8.91
CA PHE A 179 10.06 -6.60 9.71
C PHE A 179 10.23 -7.69 10.77
N ALA A 180 9.17 -8.08 11.48
CA ALA A 180 9.23 -9.15 12.48
C ALA A 180 9.70 -10.50 11.89
N SER A 181 9.43 -10.74 10.60
CA SER A 181 9.86 -11.97 9.92
C SER A 181 11.38 -12.03 9.70
N VAL A 182 12.07 -10.90 9.65
CA VAL A 182 13.54 -10.85 9.52
C VAL A 182 14.21 -11.36 10.79
N TYR A 183 13.62 -11.07 11.95
CA TYR A 183 14.14 -11.49 13.25
C TYR A 183 13.81 -12.95 13.56
N THR A 184 12.55 -13.34 13.41
CA THR A 184 12.06 -14.64 13.91
C THR A 184 12.50 -15.83 13.08
N ASP A 185 12.54 -15.67 11.75
CA ASP A 185 12.89 -16.73 10.81
C ASP A 185 13.66 -16.12 9.63
N TYR A 186 14.90 -15.67 9.89
CA TYR A 186 15.70 -14.97 8.88
C TYR A 186 15.69 -15.73 7.55
N ASN A 187 15.28 -15.01 6.51
CA ASN A 187 15.20 -15.52 5.16
C ASN A 187 15.66 -14.41 4.22
N GLN A 188 16.66 -14.71 3.40
CA GLN A 188 17.24 -13.77 2.46
C GLN A 188 16.17 -13.18 1.51
N ASN A 189 15.10 -13.92 1.21
CA ASN A 189 13.99 -13.39 0.42
C ASN A 189 13.26 -12.26 1.15
N GLN A 190 13.05 -12.35 2.47
CA GLN A 190 12.39 -11.28 3.24
C GLN A 190 13.28 -10.05 3.35
N GLU A 191 14.59 -10.24 3.51
CA GLU A 191 15.54 -9.12 3.48
C GLU A 191 15.48 -8.39 2.13
N HIS A 192 15.53 -9.11 1.01
CA HIS A 192 15.41 -8.50 -0.31
C HIS A 192 14.07 -7.79 -0.51
N LYS A 193 12.99 -8.27 0.12
CA LYS A 193 11.71 -7.55 0.13
C LYS A 193 11.79 -6.19 0.76
N ILE A 194 12.37 -6.14 1.95
CA ILE A 194 12.52 -4.88 2.66
C ILE A 194 13.49 -3.99 1.90
N LYS A 195 14.60 -4.50 1.35
CA LYS A 195 15.50 -3.70 0.49
C LYS A 195 14.79 -3.06 -0.71
N CYS A 196 13.86 -3.76 -1.36
CA CYS A 196 13.07 -3.17 -2.44
C CYS A 196 12.14 -2.05 -1.96
N LEU A 197 11.52 -2.23 -0.78
CA LEU A 197 10.72 -1.21 -0.11
C LEU A 197 11.53 0.04 0.21
N ILE A 198 12.69 -0.15 0.83
CA ILE A 198 13.65 0.90 1.14
C ILE A 198 14.06 1.65 -0.13
N HIS A 199 14.39 0.92 -1.20
CA HIS A 199 14.72 1.53 -2.48
C HIS A 199 13.54 2.32 -3.09
N TYR A 200 12.30 1.83 -2.97
CA TYR A 200 11.11 2.60 -3.35
C TYR A 200 10.99 3.91 -2.55
N PHE A 201 11.19 3.87 -1.24
CA PHE A 201 11.18 5.06 -0.41
C PHE A 201 12.29 6.04 -0.78
N GLU A 202 13.52 5.56 -1.03
CA GLU A 202 14.62 6.38 -1.54
C GLU A 202 14.27 7.08 -2.87
N ARG A 203 13.61 6.35 -3.78
CA ARG A 203 13.16 6.85 -5.08
C ARG A 203 12.17 8.00 -4.91
N ILE A 204 11.10 7.81 -4.12
CA ILE A 204 10.08 8.87 -3.94
C ILE A 204 10.61 10.06 -3.14
N SER A 205 11.58 9.85 -2.25
CA SER A 205 12.26 10.92 -1.51
C SER A 205 13.18 11.76 -2.40
N THR A 206 13.78 11.14 -3.42
CA THR A 206 14.66 11.85 -4.38
C THR A 206 13.86 12.53 -5.48
N CYS A 207 12.85 11.84 -6.01
CA CYS A 207 12.02 12.32 -7.11
C CYS A 207 10.63 11.71 -6.98
N MET A 208 9.70 12.51 -6.42
CA MET A 208 8.31 12.11 -6.27
C MET A 208 7.70 11.86 -7.66
N PRO A 209 7.20 10.65 -7.94
CA PRO A 209 6.55 10.36 -9.23
C PRO A 209 5.27 11.17 -9.39
N VAL A 210 5.05 11.68 -10.61
CA VAL A 210 3.89 12.49 -10.98
C VAL A 210 3.00 11.66 -11.90
N GLY A 211 1.81 11.30 -11.42
CA GLY A 211 0.89 10.44 -12.14
C GLY A 211 -0.21 9.88 -11.24
N CYS A 212 -1.14 9.16 -11.84
CA CYS A 212 -2.25 8.49 -11.15
C CYS A 212 -2.24 7.00 -11.43
N VAL A 213 -2.68 6.21 -10.46
CA VAL A 213 -2.88 4.77 -10.57
C VAL A 213 -4.35 4.48 -10.31
N SER A 214 -4.98 3.75 -11.23
CA SER A 214 -6.35 3.26 -11.07
C SER A 214 -6.35 1.85 -10.54
N PHE A 215 -7.31 1.59 -9.65
CA PHE A 215 -7.61 0.27 -9.14
C PHE A 215 -9.07 -0.01 -9.41
N GLU A 216 -9.35 -1.04 -10.19
CA GLU A 216 -10.71 -1.37 -10.61
C GLU A 216 -11.10 -2.77 -10.14
N ARG A 217 -12.22 -2.86 -9.43
CA ARG A 217 -12.89 -4.14 -9.14
C ARG A 217 -14.01 -4.34 -10.15
N LYS A 218 -13.85 -5.35 -11.00
CA LYS A 218 -14.90 -5.82 -11.92
C LYS A 218 -15.67 -6.96 -11.29
N VAL A 219 -17.00 -6.95 -11.44
CA VAL A 219 -17.90 -7.97 -10.90
C VAL A 219 -18.79 -8.49 -12.03
N LEU A 220 -18.85 -9.81 -12.17
CA LEU A 220 -19.80 -10.48 -13.05
C LEU A 220 -20.96 -10.98 -12.21
N PHE A 221 -22.18 -10.56 -12.55
CA PHE A 221 -23.37 -10.92 -11.78
C PHE A 221 -23.88 -12.30 -12.17
N TRP A 222 -24.26 -13.11 -11.16
CA TRP A 222 -24.80 -14.45 -11.40
C TRP A 222 -26.16 -14.44 -12.09
N LYS A 223 -27.01 -13.47 -11.75
CA LYS A 223 -28.33 -13.28 -12.37
C LYS A 223 -28.21 -12.27 -13.51
N HIS A 224 -28.99 -12.45 -14.56
CA HIS A 224 -29.06 -11.47 -15.63
C HIS A 224 -29.63 -10.15 -15.07
N VAL A 225 -28.78 -9.14 -14.97
CA VAL A 225 -29.21 -7.76 -14.74
C VAL A 225 -29.14 -7.04 -16.09
N PRO A 226 -30.21 -6.34 -16.53
CA PRO A 226 -30.18 -5.53 -17.75
C PRO A 226 -28.98 -4.58 -17.71
N SER A 227 -28.29 -4.38 -18.84
CA SER A 227 -27.08 -3.55 -18.99
C SER A 227 -25.78 -4.04 -18.31
N SER A 228 -25.74 -5.26 -17.75
CA SER A 228 -24.52 -5.84 -17.17
C SER A 228 -24.10 -7.15 -17.85
N VAL A 229 -22.79 -7.45 -17.81
CA VAL A 229 -22.27 -8.75 -18.22
C VAL A 229 -22.58 -9.76 -17.12
N SER A 230 -23.47 -10.69 -17.43
CA SER A 230 -23.80 -11.80 -16.52
C SER A 230 -22.78 -12.94 -16.65
N TYR A 231 -22.66 -13.71 -15.58
CA TYR A 231 -21.79 -14.88 -15.56
C TYR A 231 -22.26 -15.89 -16.63
N PRO A 232 -21.42 -16.24 -17.61
CA PRO A 232 -21.80 -17.17 -18.67
C PRO A 232 -22.01 -18.58 -18.10
N ASN A 233 -23.16 -19.18 -18.39
CA ASN A 233 -23.47 -20.54 -17.95
C ASN A 233 -22.86 -21.60 -18.89
N THR A 234 -22.96 -22.87 -18.51
CA THR A 234 -22.42 -23.99 -19.30
C THR A 234 -23.02 -24.08 -20.71
N VAL A 235 -24.30 -23.71 -20.86
CA VAL A 235 -25.01 -23.70 -22.14
C VAL A 235 -24.51 -22.59 -23.07
N PHE A 236 -24.13 -21.43 -22.51
CA PHE A 236 -23.51 -20.34 -23.26
C PHE A 236 -22.18 -20.80 -23.86
N TRP A 237 -21.31 -21.41 -23.05
CA TRP A 237 -20.01 -21.88 -23.51
C TRP A 237 -20.12 -23.01 -24.54
N SER A 238 -21.02 -23.97 -24.33
CA SER A 238 -21.17 -25.11 -25.26
C SER A 238 -21.74 -24.73 -26.62
N LYS A 239 -22.45 -23.60 -26.72
CA LYS A 239 -22.99 -23.06 -27.98
C LYS A 239 -22.11 -22.01 -28.63
N SER A 240 -20.99 -21.64 -28.01
CA SER A 240 -20.09 -20.62 -28.56
C SER A 240 -19.44 -21.14 -29.84
N ALA A 241 -19.60 -20.39 -30.93
CA ALA A 241 -18.96 -20.65 -32.22
C ALA A 241 -17.88 -19.59 -32.55
N VAL A 242 -17.47 -18.80 -31.55
CA VAL A 242 -16.45 -17.75 -31.72
C VAL A 242 -15.10 -18.42 -32.04
N PRO A 243 -14.40 -18.00 -33.11
CA PRO A 243 -13.11 -18.58 -33.47
C PRO A 243 -12.07 -18.31 -32.38
N LEU A 244 -11.13 -19.25 -32.22
CA LEU A 244 -10.00 -19.06 -31.31
C LEU A 244 -9.16 -17.86 -31.76
N CYS A 245 -8.68 -17.08 -30.79
CA CYS A 245 -7.78 -15.97 -31.07
C CYS A 245 -6.38 -16.46 -31.43
N HIS A 246 -5.57 -15.55 -31.99
CA HIS A 246 -4.15 -15.81 -32.19
C HIS A 246 -3.46 -16.08 -30.85
N PHE A 247 -2.62 -17.11 -30.81
CA PHE A 247 -1.94 -17.57 -29.61
C PHE A 247 -0.46 -17.80 -29.90
N GLU A 248 0.39 -17.20 -29.07
CA GLU A 248 1.85 -17.32 -29.16
C GLU A 248 2.38 -17.91 -27.84
N VAL A 249 3.36 -18.80 -27.94
CA VAL A 249 4.02 -19.42 -26.79
C VAL A 249 5.50 -19.08 -26.82
N SER A 250 5.96 -18.39 -25.79
CA SER A 250 7.38 -18.27 -25.49
C SER A 250 7.78 -19.26 -24.40
N HIS A 251 8.92 -19.91 -24.56
CA HIS A 251 9.52 -20.81 -23.56
C HIS A 251 10.59 -20.12 -22.71
N THR A 252 10.86 -18.83 -22.98
CA THR A 252 11.85 -18.00 -22.28
C THR A 252 11.27 -16.63 -21.94
N GLY A 253 11.82 -16.00 -20.90
CA GLY A 253 11.37 -14.70 -20.41
C GLY A 253 10.23 -14.81 -19.40
N MET A 254 9.89 -13.68 -18.79
CA MET A 254 8.82 -13.53 -17.81
C MET A 254 7.71 -12.62 -18.36
N ILE A 255 6.57 -12.55 -17.66
CA ILE A 255 5.38 -11.82 -18.15
C ILE A 255 5.70 -10.32 -18.34
N GLU A 256 6.51 -9.76 -17.44
CA GLU A 256 6.93 -8.36 -17.42
C GLU A 256 8.10 -8.02 -18.36
N ASP A 257 8.74 -9.03 -18.98
CA ASP A 257 9.80 -8.80 -19.98
C ASP A 257 9.20 -8.42 -21.35
N GLN A 258 7.88 -8.51 -21.49
CA GLN A 258 7.21 -8.31 -22.75
C GLN A 258 7.21 -6.82 -23.16
N LEU A 259 7.68 -6.54 -24.37
CA LEU A 259 7.83 -5.17 -24.89
C LEU A 259 6.53 -4.59 -25.46
N CYS A 260 5.54 -5.43 -25.75
CA CYS A 260 4.22 -4.98 -26.18
C CYS A 260 3.41 -4.41 -25.01
N GLN A 261 2.61 -3.37 -25.27
CA GLN A 261 1.57 -2.92 -24.35
C GLN A 261 0.47 -3.98 -24.27
N CYS A 262 0.70 -4.96 -23.41
CA CYS A 262 -0.12 -6.15 -23.25
C CYS A 262 -0.70 -6.18 -21.83
N LEU A 263 -1.88 -6.80 -21.67
CA LEU A 263 -2.46 -6.99 -20.34
C LEU A 263 -1.67 -8.07 -19.60
N GLU A 264 -0.83 -7.66 -18.66
CA GLU A 264 -0.06 -8.57 -17.80
C GLU A 264 -0.97 -9.24 -16.77
N VAL A 265 -0.90 -10.56 -16.68
CA VAL A 265 -1.72 -11.36 -15.74
C VAL A 265 -0.94 -11.60 -14.44
N ASP A 266 -1.56 -11.26 -13.31
CA ASP A 266 -1.08 -11.63 -11.97
C ASP A 266 -1.74 -12.95 -11.53
N PHE A 267 -0.95 -13.94 -11.10
CA PHE A 267 -1.46 -15.18 -10.50
C PHE A 267 -1.84 -14.93 -9.04
N ALA A 268 -2.91 -14.15 -8.87
CA ALA A 268 -3.34 -13.62 -7.59
C ALA A 268 -3.91 -14.68 -6.64
N ASN A 269 -3.70 -14.46 -5.35
CA ASN A 269 -4.48 -15.11 -4.31
C ASN A 269 -5.87 -14.47 -4.20
N LYS A 270 -6.87 -15.20 -3.67
CA LYS A 270 -8.21 -14.66 -3.36
C LYS A 270 -8.15 -13.38 -2.49
N TYR A 271 -7.14 -13.28 -1.63
CA TYR A 271 -6.70 -12.03 -1.02
C TYR A 271 -5.62 -11.45 -1.92
N VAL A 272 -5.95 -10.43 -2.71
CA VAL A 272 -4.99 -9.83 -3.63
C VAL A 272 -3.77 -9.32 -2.84
N GLY A 273 -2.56 -9.66 -3.30
CA GLY A 273 -1.29 -9.48 -2.58
C GLY A 273 -0.87 -10.65 -1.69
N GLY A 274 -1.77 -11.60 -1.40
CA GLY A 274 -1.47 -12.85 -0.70
C GLY A 274 -0.62 -12.67 0.56
N GLY A 275 0.53 -13.34 0.59
CA GLY A 275 1.49 -13.26 1.69
C GLY A 275 2.57 -12.18 1.53
N ALA A 276 2.41 -11.19 0.65
CA ALA A 276 3.47 -10.22 0.33
C ALA A 276 4.00 -9.47 1.57
N LEU A 277 3.10 -9.05 2.47
CA LEU A 277 3.42 -8.39 3.74
C LEU A 277 3.81 -9.36 4.87
N HIS A 278 3.91 -10.65 4.56
CA HIS A 278 4.32 -11.72 5.47
C HIS A 278 5.33 -12.61 4.72
N ARG A 279 5.15 -13.93 4.77
CA ARG A 279 6.13 -14.91 4.28
C ARG A 279 6.06 -15.22 2.78
N GLY A 280 5.01 -14.81 2.07
CA GLY A 280 4.79 -15.23 0.68
C GLY A 280 5.79 -14.64 -0.32
N CYS A 281 6.45 -15.48 -1.12
CA CYS A 281 7.49 -15.08 -2.10
C CYS A 281 7.28 -15.70 -3.50
N ILE A 282 6.07 -16.13 -3.84
CA ILE A 282 5.80 -16.86 -5.09
C ILE A 282 5.42 -15.84 -6.17
N GLN A 283 6.25 -15.71 -7.22
CA GLN A 283 6.11 -14.79 -8.36
C GLN A 283 6.13 -13.28 -8.07
N VAL A 284 5.92 -12.87 -6.81
CA VAL A 284 5.81 -11.46 -6.40
C VAL A 284 7.15 -10.69 -6.38
N PHE A 285 8.30 -11.35 -6.60
CA PHE A 285 9.57 -10.76 -6.15
C PHE A 285 10.80 -10.89 -7.06
N PHE A 286 10.75 -11.61 -8.18
CA PHE A 286 11.97 -11.91 -8.94
C PHE A 286 12.29 -10.99 -10.11
N SER A 287 11.48 -9.95 -10.32
CA SER A 287 11.55 -9.18 -11.56
C SER A 287 11.82 -7.70 -11.32
N LEU A 288 13.01 -7.41 -10.82
CA LEU A 288 13.59 -6.08 -10.90
C LEU A 288 14.27 -5.93 -12.27
N HIS A 289 13.51 -5.67 -13.33
CA HIS A 289 14.11 -5.29 -14.60
C HIS A 289 14.69 -3.86 -14.50
N PRO A 290 15.93 -3.58 -14.96
CA PRO A 290 16.59 -2.28 -14.82
C PRO A 290 15.92 -1.11 -15.58
N GLY A 291 14.83 -1.34 -16.33
CA GLY A 291 14.13 -0.34 -17.13
C GLY A 291 12.85 0.27 -16.51
N MET A 292 12.22 -0.37 -15.52
CA MET A 292 10.92 0.08 -14.94
C MET A 292 11.03 0.43 -13.45
N LYS A 293 12.00 1.30 -13.13
CA LYS A 293 12.64 1.52 -11.83
C LYS A 293 11.83 2.21 -10.70
N SER A 294 10.52 2.25 -10.73
CA SER A 294 9.75 2.78 -9.58
C SER A 294 8.32 2.26 -9.48
N LEU A 295 7.72 1.88 -10.61
CA LEU A 295 6.33 1.44 -10.63
C LEU A 295 6.16 -0.05 -10.31
N LEU A 296 7.17 -0.92 -10.47
CA LEU A 296 7.03 -2.35 -10.23
C LEU A 296 7.14 -2.74 -8.73
N ALA A 297 8.06 -2.12 -8.00
CA ALA A 297 8.08 -2.20 -6.53
C ALA A 297 6.78 -1.62 -5.95
N ALA A 298 6.26 -0.57 -6.61
CA ALA A 298 4.92 -0.09 -6.33
C ALA A 298 3.88 -1.15 -6.71
N LYS A 299 3.75 -1.73 -7.92
CA LYS A 299 2.74 -2.76 -8.30
C LYS A 299 2.55 -3.86 -7.22
N ASN A 300 3.62 -4.28 -6.54
CA ASN A 300 3.60 -5.35 -5.53
C ASN A 300 3.26 -4.86 -4.09
N LEU A 301 3.28 -3.55 -3.85
CA LEU A 301 2.86 -2.84 -2.62
C LEU A 301 1.64 -1.93 -2.82
N VAL A 302 1.30 -1.68 -4.09
CA VAL A 302 0.10 -1.11 -4.72
C VAL A 302 -0.96 -2.21 -4.70
N HIS A 303 -1.07 -2.83 -3.54
CA HIS A 303 -2.25 -3.50 -3.08
C HIS A 303 -2.99 -2.56 -2.11
N ILE A 304 -2.81 -1.25 -2.26
CA ILE A 304 -3.62 -0.21 -1.59
C ILE A 304 -5.11 -0.47 -1.82
N HIS A 305 -5.50 -0.91 -3.03
CA HIS A 305 -6.87 -1.35 -3.26
C HIS A 305 -7.29 -2.54 -2.38
N THR A 306 -6.38 -3.46 -2.08
CA THR A 306 -6.68 -4.65 -1.28
C THR A 306 -6.73 -4.30 0.20
N TRP A 307 -5.87 -3.39 0.67
CA TRP A 307 -5.98 -2.77 1.99
C TRP A 307 -7.37 -2.19 2.23
N PHE A 308 -8.05 -1.78 1.17
CA PHE A 308 -9.35 -1.14 1.21
C PHE A 308 -10.41 -1.89 0.40
N SER A 309 -10.25 -3.20 0.16
CA SER A 309 -11.30 -4.00 -0.49
C SER A 309 -11.58 -5.26 0.32
N GLN A 310 -12.87 -5.52 0.54
CA GLN A 310 -13.32 -6.71 1.24
C GLN A 310 -13.28 -7.92 0.30
N THR A 311 -12.94 -9.09 0.83
CA THR A 311 -12.91 -10.31 0.01
C THR A 311 -14.29 -10.78 -0.40
N ALA A 312 -14.37 -11.40 -1.59
CA ALA A 312 -15.55 -12.13 -2.02
C ALA A 312 -15.69 -13.42 -1.19
N PHE A 313 -16.44 -13.35 -0.09
CA PHE A 313 -17.05 -14.49 0.57
C PHE A 313 -18.50 -14.14 0.89
#